data_AF-A0AAU8S7J9-F1
#
_entry.id   AF-A0AAU8S7J9-F1
#
_cell.length_a   1.000
_cell.length_b   1.000
_cell.length_c   1.000
_cell.angle_alpha   90.00
_cell.angle_beta   90.00
_cell.angle_gamma   90.00
#
_symmetry.space_group_name_H-M   'P 1'
#
loop_
_entity.id
_entity.type
_entity.pdbx_description
1 polymer ?
#
loop_
_entity_poly.entity_id
_entity_poly.type
_entity_poly.pdbx_seq_one_letter_code
_entity_poly.pdbx_strand_id
1 'polypeptide(L)'
;MIEIVNRQLVDADALAIMDSVWNQLPNDLRAYAASSCDDDEGVSAVIAILDYALATELSVSKAALSKARSLAEKLSRDVDARRILELAAGLNEAGTKAA
;
A
#
# COMPACT_ATOMS: atom_id res chain seq x y z
N MET A 1 1.06 10.17 7.65
CA MET A 1 0.99 9.05 8.61
C MET A 1 -0.46 8.67 8.75
N ILE A 2 -0.81 7.39 8.56
CA ILE A 2 -2.18 6.89 8.68
C ILE A 2 -2.73 7.11 10.09
N GLU A 3 -3.99 7.55 10.15
CA GLU A 3 -4.73 7.88 11.37
C GLU A 3 -5.66 6.71 11.72
N ILE A 4 -5.13 5.75 12.50
CA ILE A 4 -5.85 4.55 12.96
C ILE A 4 -5.61 4.32 14.46
N VAL A 5 -6.59 3.73 15.14
CA VAL A 5 -6.57 3.57 16.60
C VAL A 5 -5.61 2.46 17.00
N ASN A 6 -5.64 1.33 16.28
CA ASN A 6 -4.88 0.13 16.63
C ASN A 6 -3.59 -0.03 15.81
N ARG A 7 -2.90 1.08 15.52
CA ARG A 7 -1.72 1.11 14.65
C ARG A 7 -0.66 0.05 15.01
N GLN A 8 -0.42 -0.19 16.29
CA GLN A 8 0.55 -1.16 16.78
C GLN A 8 0.24 -2.61 16.42
N LEU A 9 -1.00 -2.92 16.03
CA LEU A 9 -1.44 -4.26 15.64
C LEU A 9 -1.31 -4.49 14.13
N VAL A 10 -1.14 -3.43 13.34
CA VAL A 10 -1.01 -3.52 11.88
C VAL A 10 0.42 -3.86 11.49
N ASP A 11 0.58 -4.70 10.46
CA ASP A 11 1.90 -5.05 9.92
C ASP A 11 2.71 -3.79 9.57
N ALA A 12 3.96 -3.74 10.05
CA ALA A 12 4.81 -2.57 9.90
C ALA A 12 5.12 -2.22 8.44
N ASP A 13 5.15 -3.20 7.54
CA ASP A 13 5.38 -2.95 6.11
C ASP A 13 4.10 -2.39 5.46
N ALA A 14 2.92 -2.87 5.85
CA ALA A 14 1.65 -2.28 5.42
C ALA A 14 1.54 -0.80 5.84
N LEU A 15 1.85 -0.49 7.12
CA LEU A 15 1.89 0.88 7.61
C LEU A 15 2.88 1.76 6.84
N ALA A 16 4.08 1.26 6.58
CA ALA A 16 5.10 2.02 5.85
C ALA A 16 4.66 2.38 4.42
N ILE A 17 3.94 1.48 3.75
CA ILE A 17 3.37 1.74 2.43
C ILE A 17 2.31 2.84 2.52
N MET A 18 1.33 2.68 3.40
CA MET A 18 0.21 3.61 3.54
C MET A 18 0.67 5.01 3.99
N ASP A 19 1.59 5.08 4.95
CA ASP A 19 2.16 6.33 5.43
C ASP A 19 2.84 7.13 4.33
N SER A 20 3.48 6.44 3.38
CA SER A 20 4.27 7.08 2.31
C SER A 20 3.41 7.91 1.36
N VAL A 21 2.12 7.56 1.22
CA VAL A 21 1.20 8.21 0.29
C VAL A 21 0.00 8.86 0.99
N TRP A 22 -0.18 8.67 2.29
CA TRP A 22 -1.37 9.06 3.06
C TRP A 22 -1.92 10.46 2.76
N ASN A 23 -1.04 11.47 2.73
CA ASN A 23 -1.46 12.86 2.55
C ASN A 23 -1.91 13.18 1.11
N GLN A 24 -1.68 12.28 0.17
CA GLN A 24 -2.02 12.42 -1.25
C GLN A 24 -3.30 11.64 -1.60
N LEU A 25 -3.83 10.85 -0.66
CA LEU A 25 -5.03 10.04 -0.88
C LEU A 25 -6.31 10.87 -0.69
N PRO A 26 -7.37 10.59 -1.46
CA PRO A 26 -8.68 11.18 -1.24
C PRO A 26 -9.28 10.71 0.10
N ASN A 27 -10.17 11.52 0.67
CA ASN A 27 -10.78 11.26 1.99
C ASN A 27 -11.42 9.88 2.09
N ASP A 28 -12.15 9.45 1.07
CA ASP A 28 -12.88 8.18 1.08
C ASP A 28 -11.92 6.99 1.12
N LEU A 29 -10.80 7.05 0.38
CA LEU A 29 -9.78 6.01 0.39
C LEU A 29 -9.01 5.99 1.72
N ARG A 30 -8.77 7.15 2.34
CA ARG A 30 -8.22 7.23 3.70
C ARG A 30 -9.15 6.57 4.72
N ALA A 31 -10.44 6.88 4.66
CA ALA A 31 -11.43 6.29 5.56
C ALA A 31 -11.53 4.77 5.38
N TYR A 32 -11.54 4.30 4.14
CA TYR A 32 -11.52 2.86 3.81
C TYR A 32 -10.27 2.19 4.39
N ALA A 33 -9.07 2.71 4.09
CA ALA A 33 -7.82 2.12 4.57
C ALA A 33 -7.73 2.10 6.09
N ALA A 34 -8.23 3.15 6.77
CA ALA A 34 -8.29 3.19 8.21
C ALA A 34 -9.20 2.10 8.80
N SER A 35 -10.42 1.98 8.28
CA SER A 35 -11.37 0.94 8.70
C SER A 35 -10.82 -0.46 8.46
N SER A 36 -10.31 -0.75 7.27
CA SER A 36 -9.73 -2.06 6.95
C SER A 36 -8.56 -2.39 7.88
N CYS A 37 -7.75 -1.42 8.29
CA CYS A 37 -6.68 -1.67 9.26
C CYS A 37 -7.20 -1.98 10.67
N ASP A 38 -8.27 -1.31 11.11
CA ASP A 38 -8.91 -1.58 12.40
C ASP A 38 -9.62 -2.95 12.41
N ASP A 39 -10.00 -3.46 11.24
CA ASP A 39 -10.65 -4.77 11.02
C ASP A 39 -9.68 -5.92 10.69
N ASP A 40 -8.35 -5.74 10.84
CA ASP A 40 -7.28 -6.70 10.50
C ASP A 40 -7.15 -7.04 8.99
N GLU A 41 -7.73 -6.20 8.12
CA GLU A 41 -7.66 -6.27 6.66
C GLU A 41 -6.60 -5.32 6.07
N GLY A 42 -5.47 -5.16 6.76
CA GLY A 42 -4.40 -4.24 6.34
C GLY A 42 -3.82 -4.54 4.95
N VAL A 43 -3.87 -5.80 4.52
CA VAL A 43 -3.47 -6.22 3.17
C VAL A 43 -4.41 -5.66 2.10
N SER A 44 -5.72 -5.74 2.33
CA SER A 44 -6.73 -5.18 1.44
C SER A 44 -6.62 -3.67 1.34
N ALA A 45 -6.31 -2.98 2.44
CA ALA A 45 -6.01 -1.55 2.46
C ALA A 45 -4.78 -1.21 1.58
N VAL A 46 -3.69 -1.97 1.71
CA VAL A 46 -2.47 -1.79 0.90
C VAL A 46 -2.77 -1.98 -0.58
N ILE A 47 -3.52 -3.02 -0.95
CA ILE A 47 -3.88 -3.28 -2.36
C ILE A 47 -4.66 -2.11 -2.93
N ALA A 48 -5.70 -1.63 -2.23
CA ALA A 48 -6.52 -0.51 -2.70
C ALA A 48 -5.68 0.77 -2.89
N ILE A 49 -4.75 1.04 -1.98
CA ILE A 49 -3.86 2.20 -2.06
C ILE A 49 -2.87 2.09 -3.22
N LEU A 50 -2.24 0.94 -3.42
CA LEU A 50 -1.30 0.73 -4.53
C LEU A 50 -2.01 0.75 -5.89
N ASP A 51 -3.23 0.22 -5.95
CA ASP A 51 -4.07 0.25 -7.14
C ASP A 51 -4.46 1.69 -7.52
N TYR A 52 -4.94 2.47 -6.54
CA TYR A 52 -5.21 3.89 -6.71
C TYR A 52 -3.96 4.65 -7.17
N ALA A 53 -2.81 4.39 -6.52
CA ALA A 53 -1.58 5.05 -6.87
C ALA A 53 -1.18 4.76 -8.33
N LEU A 54 -1.34 3.52 -8.80
CA LEU A 54 -1.03 3.16 -10.18
C LEU A 54 -2.00 3.81 -11.17
N ALA A 55 -3.31 3.77 -10.87
CA ALA A 55 -4.35 4.32 -11.72
C ALA A 55 -4.27 5.86 -11.86
N THR A 56 -3.72 6.54 -10.85
CA THR A 56 -3.60 8.00 -10.81
C THR A 56 -2.18 8.51 -11.08
N GLU A 57 -1.26 7.60 -11.44
CA GLU A 57 0.16 7.91 -11.63
C GLU A 57 0.80 8.60 -10.40
N LEU A 58 0.28 8.29 -9.21
CA LEU A 58 0.79 8.81 -7.96
C LEU A 58 2.18 8.23 -7.69
N SER A 59 3.14 9.11 -7.40
CA SER A 59 4.50 8.69 -7.09
C SER A 59 4.56 7.94 -5.75
N VAL A 60 5.04 6.70 -5.80
CA VAL A 60 5.32 5.89 -4.61
C VAL A 60 6.83 5.73 -4.45
N SER A 61 7.34 6.03 -3.25
CA SER A 61 8.78 5.95 -2.98
C SER A 61 9.34 4.53 -3.18
N LYS A 62 10.59 4.43 -3.65
CA LYS A 62 11.29 3.13 -3.77
C LYS A 62 11.34 2.36 -2.44
N ALA A 63 11.43 3.07 -1.32
CA ALA A 63 11.38 2.46 0.02
C ALA A 63 10.03 1.79 0.29
N ALA A 64 8.92 2.48 0.00
CA ALA A 64 7.57 1.90 0.12
C ALA A 64 7.34 0.73 -0.85
N LEU A 65 7.84 0.81 -2.08
CA LEU A 65 7.77 -0.32 -3.03
C LEU A 65 8.59 -1.53 -2.56
N SER A 66 9.75 -1.31 -1.92
CA SER A 66 10.50 -2.38 -1.27
C SER A 66 9.72 -3.02 -0.12
N LYS A 67 8.94 -2.23 0.62
CA LYS A 67 8.07 -2.70 1.69
C LYS A 67 6.88 -3.50 1.16
N ALA A 68 6.29 -3.09 0.03
CA ALA A 68 5.27 -3.88 -0.67
C ALA A 68 5.78 -5.28 -1.05
N ARG A 69 7.02 -5.38 -1.57
CA ARG A 69 7.64 -6.68 -1.87
C ARG A 69 7.83 -7.53 -0.61
N SER A 70 8.34 -6.93 0.47
CA SER A 70 8.54 -7.63 1.74
C SER A 70 7.22 -8.12 2.35
N LEU A 71 6.15 -7.32 2.26
CA LEU A 71 4.81 -7.72 2.67
C LEU A 71 4.31 -8.91 1.85
N ALA A 72 4.46 -8.88 0.53
CA ALA A 72 4.05 -9.99 -0.34
C ALA A 72 4.81 -11.29 -0.04
N GLU A 73 6.09 -11.22 0.32
CA GLU A 73 6.88 -12.39 0.73
C GLU A 73 6.31 -13.07 1.99
N LYS A 74 5.78 -12.30 2.95
CA LYS A 74 5.13 -12.84 4.16
C LYS A 74 3.82 -13.57 3.85
N LEU A 75 3.12 -13.14 2.80
CA LEU A 75 1.84 -13.70 2.35
C LEU A 75 1.99 -14.92 1.41
N SER A 76 3.20 -15.48 1.28
CA SER A 76 3.59 -16.54 0.32
C SER A 76 2.46 -17.45 -0.21
N ARG A 77 2.28 -17.45 -1.55
CA ARG A 77 1.27 -18.20 -2.35
C ARG A 77 -0.17 -17.68 -2.28
N ASP A 78 -0.43 -16.57 -1.63
CA ASP A 78 -1.71 -15.88 -1.66
C ASP A 78 -1.94 -15.12 -2.98
N VAL A 79 -3.21 -14.96 -3.38
CA VAL A 79 -3.64 -14.11 -4.50
C VAL A 79 -3.24 -12.66 -4.24
N ASP A 80 -3.34 -12.21 -2.99
CA ASP A 80 -2.97 -10.86 -2.57
C ASP A 80 -1.47 -10.61 -2.71
N ALA A 81 -0.63 -11.61 -2.41
CA ALA A 81 0.81 -11.52 -2.62
C ALA A 81 1.14 -11.23 -4.09
N ARG A 82 0.50 -11.95 -5.02
CA ARG A 82 0.69 -11.74 -6.47
C ARG A 82 0.21 -10.35 -6.88
N ARG A 83 -0.95 -9.94 -6.40
CA ARG A 83 -1.53 -8.63 -6.71
C ARG A 83 -0.62 -7.48 -6.25
N ILE A 84 -0.06 -7.57 -5.04
CA ILE A 84 0.87 -6.58 -4.50
C ILE A 84 2.13 -6.51 -5.37
N LEU A 85 2.69 -7.65 -5.80
CA LEU A 85 3.89 -7.67 -6.64
C LEU A 85 3.65 -7.04 -8.02
N GLU A 86 2.51 -7.34 -8.64
CA GLU A 86 2.11 -6.74 -9.92
C GLU A 86 1.98 -5.21 -9.82
N LEU A 87 1.28 -4.73 -8.80
CA LEU A 87 1.10 -3.29 -8.55
C LEU A 87 2.45 -2.59 -8.27
N ALA A 88 3.30 -3.20 -7.43
CA ALA A 88 4.60 -2.65 -7.12
C ALA A 88 5.54 -2.60 -8.33
N ALA A 89 5.45 -3.58 -9.25
CA ALA A 89 6.18 -3.57 -10.51
C ALA A 89 5.68 -2.45 -11.43
N GLY A 90 4.36 -2.32 -11.61
CA GLY A 90 3.75 -1.27 -12.43
C GLY A 90 4.11 0.15 -11.95
N LEU A 91 4.05 0.37 -10.64
CA LEU A 91 4.44 1.63 -10.01
C LEU A 91 5.93 1.95 -10.18
N ASN A 92 6.79 0.95 -10.10
CA ASN A 92 8.22 1.13 -10.32
C ASN A 92 8.52 1.53 -11.78
N GLU A 93 7.82 0.92 -12.75
CA GLU A 93 7.96 1.27 -14.16
C GLU A 93 7.41 2.67 -14.47
N ALA A 94 6.24 3.03 -13.92
CA ALA A 94 5.66 4.36 -14.06
C ALA A 94 6.60 5.45 -13.51
N GLY A 95 7.16 5.23 -12.32
CA GLY A 95 8.13 6.14 -11.72
C GLY A 95 9.44 6.30 -12.50
N THR A 96 9.86 5.27 -13.26
CA THR A 96 11.05 5.37 -14.13
C THR A 96 10.82 6.12 -15.44
N LYS A 97 9.56 6.25 -15.90
CA LYS A 97 9.23 7.02 -17.11
C LYS A 97 9.07 8.52 -16.84
N ALA A 98 8.78 8.89 -15.58
CA ALA A 98 8.57 10.26 -15.16
C ALA A 98 9.86 11.00 -14.73
N ALA A 99 11.01 10.31 -14.69
CA ALA A 99 12.32 10.83 -14.27
C ALA A 99 13.27 10.98 -15.46
#